data_AF-A0A1I2RY76-F1
#
_entry.id   AF-A0A1I2RY76-F1
#
_cell.length_a   1.000
_cell.length_b   1.000
_cell.length_c   1.000
_cell.angle_alpha   90.00
_cell.angle_beta   90.00
_cell.angle_gamma   90.00
#
_symmetry.space_group_name_H-M   'P 1'
#
loop_
_entity.id
_entity.type
_entity.pdbx_description
1 polymer ?
#
loop_
_entity_poly.entity_id
_entity_poly.type
_entity_poly.pdbx_seq_one_letter_code
_entity_poly.pdbx_strand_id
1 'polypeptide(L)'
;MDNEKMTMEQRIEAFYRQSGGPNNDRIPELLEKHLLHAKDHGMPGYRETFEDGIMDVVLNDPSLLLLYERIQRWRLKRRAEGGDMAALKERIESLEREVARLRETIDRMMREQASAGDSKSP
;
A
#
# COMPACT_ATOMS: atom_id res chain seq x y z
N MET A 1 18.02 19.56 43.47
CA MET A 1 17.62 18.17 43.24
C MET A 1 17.38 18.07 41.76
N ASP A 2 18.44 17.72 41.04
CA ASP A 2 18.49 17.72 39.59
C ASP A 2 17.50 16.69 39.03
N ASN A 3 16.54 17.16 38.23
CA ASN A 3 15.68 16.29 37.45
C ASN A 3 16.50 15.73 36.28
N GLU A 4 17.34 14.71 36.56
CA GLU A 4 17.89 13.87 35.50
C GLU A 4 16.70 13.32 34.70
N LYS A 5 16.60 13.75 33.43
CA LYS A 5 15.58 13.25 32.52
C LYS A 5 15.82 11.76 32.33
N MET A 6 14.99 10.94 32.97
CA MET A 6 15.04 9.49 32.84
C MET A 6 14.99 9.08 31.36
N THR A 7 15.84 8.15 30.97
CA THR A 7 15.80 7.57 29.62
C THR A 7 14.48 6.81 29.42
N MET A 8 14.11 6.55 28.16
CA MET A 8 12.87 5.83 27.85
C MET A 8 12.83 4.46 28.54
N GLU A 9 13.95 3.75 28.55
CA GLU A 9 14.11 2.44 29.18
C GLU A 9 13.88 2.53 30.70
N GLN A 10 14.43 3.56 31.34
CA GLN A 10 14.25 3.79 32.78
C GLN A 10 12.80 4.14 33.13
N ARG A 11 12.11 4.88 32.25
CA ARG A 11 10.68 5.19 32.40
C ARG A 11 9.82 3.94 32.27
N ILE A 12 10.13 3.08 31.30
CA ILE A 12 9.43 1.81 31.09
C ILE A 12 9.65 0.90 32.31
N GLU A 13 10.87 0.80 32.80
CA GLU A 13 11.19 0.00 33.99
C GLU A 13 10.46 0.53 35.24
N ALA A 14 10.43 1.85 35.42
CA ALA A 14 9.71 2.49 36.51
C ALA A 14 8.20 2.23 36.43
N PHE A 15 7.61 2.31 35.23
CA PHE A 15 6.20 1.99 34.98
C PHE A 15 5.88 0.54 35.37
N TYR A 16 6.69 -0.43 34.92
CA TYR A 16 6.49 -1.83 35.29
C TYR A 16 6.63 -2.04 36.79
N ARG A 17 7.57 -1.36 37.44
CA ARG A 17 7.76 -1.44 38.89
C ARG A 17 6.55 -0.89 39.67
N GLN A 18 5.97 0.22 39.22
CA GLN A 18 4.74 0.78 39.79
C GLN A 18 3.52 -0.09 39.53
N SER A 19 3.50 -0.76 38.38
CA SER A 19 2.41 -1.62 37.94
C SER A 19 2.49 -3.05 38.49
N GLY A 20 3.36 -3.35 39.47
CA GLY A 20 3.45 -4.69 40.07
C GLY A 20 4.33 -5.69 39.31
N GLY A 21 5.19 -5.21 38.42
CA GLY A 21 6.13 -6.00 37.63
C GLY A 21 5.56 -6.42 36.25
N PRO A 22 6.42 -6.85 35.32
CA PRO A 22 6.05 -7.17 33.93
C PRO A 22 5.06 -8.35 33.79
N ASN A 23 4.86 -9.14 34.85
CA ASN A 23 3.92 -10.27 34.88
C ASN A 23 2.56 -9.92 35.52
N ASN A 24 2.22 -8.64 35.67
CA ASN A 24 0.89 -8.27 36.14
C ASN A 24 -0.13 -8.36 35.00
N ASP A 25 -1.12 -9.23 35.15
CA ASP A 25 -2.23 -9.47 34.21
C ASP A 25 -3.05 -8.21 33.89
N ARG A 26 -2.93 -7.17 34.72
CA ARG A 26 -3.61 -5.88 34.57
C ARG A 26 -2.79 -4.83 33.82
N ILE A 27 -1.55 -5.13 33.43
CA ILE A 27 -0.72 -4.24 32.60
C ILE A 27 -1.46 -3.79 31.33
N PRO A 28 -2.14 -4.67 30.57
CA PRO A 28 -2.88 -4.24 29.38
C PRO A 28 -3.94 -3.17 29.69
N GLU A 29 -4.71 -3.34 30.77
CA GLU A 29 -5.73 -2.37 31.19
C GLU A 29 -5.12 -1.05 31.70
N LEU A 30 -3.99 -1.13 32.40
CA LEU A 30 -3.27 0.04 32.92
C LEU A 30 -2.64 0.85 31.77
N LEU A 31 -2.07 0.15 30.78
CA LEU A 31 -1.51 0.75 29.59
C LEU A 31 -2.62 1.39 28.73
N GLU A 32 -3.75 0.70 28.56
CA GLU A 32 -4.91 1.23 27.83
C GLU A 32 -5.47 2.48 28.51
N LYS A 33 -5.64 2.48 29.83
CA LYS A 33 -6.04 3.69 30.57
C LYS A 33 -5.01 4.81 30.48
N HIS A 34 -3.72 4.48 30.46
CA HIS A 34 -2.67 5.46 30.26
C HIS A 34 -2.73 6.03 28.84
N LEU A 35 -2.90 5.21 27.81
CA LEU A 35 -3.06 5.65 26.43
C LEU A 35 -4.36 6.46 26.23
N LEU A 36 -5.45 6.12 26.91
CA LEU A 36 -6.74 6.84 26.79
C LEU A 36 -6.82 8.11 27.63
N HIS A 37 -6.11 8.17 28.77
CA HIS A 37 -6.29 9.21 29.78
C HIS A 37 -5.00 9.88 30.25
N ALA A 38 -3.83 9.53 29.71
CA ALA A 38 -2.60 10.25 30.04
C ALA A 38 -2.77 11.72 29.64
N LYS A 39 -2.30 12.56 30.55
CA LYS A 39 -2.38 14.02 30.54
C LYS A 39 -1.55 14.66 29.41
N ASP A 40 -0.86 13.83 28.62
CA ASP A 40 0.08 14.20 27.55
C ASP A 40 -0.45 13.80 26.16
N HIS A 41 -1.77 13.71 25.98
CA HIS A 41 -2.34 13.92 24.65
C HIS A 41 -1.94 15.33 24.22
N GLY A 42 -1.32 15.47 23.05
CA GLY A 42 -0.76 16.71 22.52
C GLY A 42 -1.69 17.93 22.53
N MET A 43 -1.15 19.06 22.05
CA MET A 43 -1.69 20.42 22.15
C MET A 43 -3.24 20.48 22.23
N PRO A 44 -3.82 21.08 23.28
CA PRO A 44 -5.26 21.03 23.52
C PRO A 44 -6.05 21.54 22.31
N GLY A 45 -6.78 20.63 21.66
CA GLY A 45 -7.52 20.89 20.42
C GLY A 45 -7.17 19.93 19.28
N TYR A 46 -6.04 19.21 19.35
CA TYR A 46 -5.70 18.14 18.43
C TYR A 46 -5.95 16.78 19.10
N ARG A 47 -6.90 16.01 18.57
CA ARG A 47 -6.99 14.58 18.89
C ARG A 47 -5.85 13.91 18.13
N GLU A 48 -4.79 13.53 18.82
CA GLU A 48 -3.78 12.64 18.25
C GLU A 48 -4.48 11.37 17.77
N THR A 49 -4.37 11.13 16.47
CA THR A 49 -4.86 9.89 15.88
C THR A 49 -3.83 8.80 16.10
N PHE A 50 -4.26 7.54 16.03
CA PHE A 50 -3.35 6.40 16.03
C PHE A 50 -2.28 6.52 14.93
N GLU A 51 -2.62 7.17 13.82
CA GLU A 51 -1.72 7.44 12.69
C GLU A 51 -0.62 8.45 13.08
N ASP A 52 -0.95 9.47 13.88
CA ASP A 52 0.01 10.46 14.38
C ASP A 52 1.03 9.81 15.32
N GLY A 53 0.58 8.94 16.22
CA GLY A 53 1.48 8.20 17.13
C GLY A 53 2.41 7.24 16.39
N ILE A 54 1.93 6.57 15.34
CA ILE A 54 2.79 5.76 14.47
C ILE A 54 3.79 6.64 13.72
N MET A 55 3.35 7.80 13.22
CA MET A 55 4.25 8.70 12.52
C MET A 55 5.36 9.22 13.41
N ASP A 56 5.06 9.56 14.66
CA ASP A 56 6.08 10.00 15.60
C ASP A 56 7.11 8.90 15.90
N VAL A 57 6.66 7.65 16.03
CA VAL A 57 7.58 6.51 16.22
C VAL A 57 8.46 6.29 14.97
N VAL A 58 7.88 6.40 13.78
CA VAL A 58 8.61 6.21 12.52
C VAL A 58 9.58 7.38 12.25
N LEU A 59 9.24 8.61 12.62
CA LEU A 59 10.09 9.79 12.45
C LEU A 59 11.24 9.85 13.47
N ASN A 60 11.00 9.40 14.70
CA ASN A 60 12.00 9.42 15.76
C ASN A 60 12.98 8.24 15.68
N ASP A 61 12.71 7.21 14.86
CA ASP A 61 13.64 6.11 14.60
C ASP A 61 14.16 6.14 13.14
N PRO A 62 15.43 6.51 12.91
CA PRO A 62 16.04 6.56 11.58
C PRO A 62 15.99 5.23 10.81
N SER A 63 15.93 4.09 11.50
CA SER A 63 15.86 2.77 10.87
C SER A 63 14.47 2.48 10.27
N LEU A 64 13.41 3.01 10.89
CA LEU A 64 12.04 2.86 10.42
C LEU A 64 11.75 3.74 9.21
N LEU A 65 12.43 4.89 9.08
CA LEU A 65 12.36 5.74 7.88
C LEU A 65 12.80 4.98 6.62
N LEU A 66 13.91 4.26 6.69
CA LEU A 66 14.42 3.47 5.56
C LEU A 66 13.43 2.37 5.14
N LEU A 67 12.80 1.72 6.13
CA LEU A 67 11.77 0.71 5.90
C LEU A 67 10.52 1.34 5.26
N TYR A 68 10.08 2.48 5.77
CA TYR A 68 8.94 3.23 5.24
C TYR A 68 9.17 3.65 3.79
N GLU A 69 10.31 4.24 3.46
CA GLU A 69 10.68 4.61 2.09
C GLU A 69 10.70 3.41 1.14
N ARG A 70 11.19 2.26 1.62
CA ARG A 70 11.23 1.03 0.82
C ARG A 70 9.82 0.50 0.55
N ILE A 71 8.94 0.53 1.53
CA ILE A 71 7.53 0.13 1.38
C ILE A 71 6.79 1.08 0.42
N GLN A 72 7.02 2.39 0.54
CA GLN A 72 6.43 3.39 -0.35
C GLN A 72 6.88 3.19 -1.82
N ARG A 73 8.19 3.01 -2.05
CA ARG A 73 8.72 2.71 -3.39
C ARG A 73 8.13 1.43 -3.97
N TRP A 74 7.99 0.39 -3.16
CA TRP A 74 7.38 -0.87 -3.59
C TRP A 74 5.90 -0.71 -3.96
N ARG A 75 5.13 0.06 -3.17
CA ARG A 75 3.71 0.36 -3.48
C ARG A 75 3.57 1.16 -4.77
N LEU A 76 4.41 2.15 -4.99
CA LEU A 76 4.43 2.95 -6.22
C LEU A 76 4.76 2.09 -7.44
N LYS A 77 5.78 1.24 -7.33
CA LYS A 77 6.15 0.31 -8.40
C LYS A 77 5.01 -0.63 -8.77
N ARG A 78 4.30 -1.21 -7.79
CA ARG A 78 3.14 -2.06 -8.05
C ARG A 78 1.96 -1.33 -8.70
N ARG A 79 1.73 -0.06 -8.35
CA ARG A 79 0.71 0.76 -9.02
C ARG A 79 1.06 1.02 -10.48
N ALA A 80 2.33 1.32 -10.77
CA ALA A 80 2.82 1.50 -12.14
C ALA A 80 2.70 0.20 -12.95
N GLU A 81 3.16 -0.93 -12.40
CA GLU A 81 3.04 -2.26 -13.02
C GLU A 81 1.58 -2.67 -13.29
N GLY A 82 0.66 -2.33 -12.38
CA GLY A 82 -0.78 -2.55 -12.58
C GLY A 82 -1.37 -1.72 -13.72
N GLY A 83 -0.90 -0.48 -13.90
CA GLY A 83 -1.28 0.37 -15.02
C GLY A 83 -0.74 -0.15 -16.36
N ASP A 84 0.51 -0.59 -16.39
CA ASP A 84 1.13 -1.18 -17.58
C ASP A 84 0.43 -2.48 -18.01
N MET A 85 0.02 -3.31 -17.05
CA MET A 85 -0.75 -4.53 -17.35
C MET A 85 -2.14 -4.24 -17.91
N ALA A 86 -2.81 -3.20 -17.43
CA ALA A 86 -4.10 -2.79 -17.96
C ALA A 86 -3.96 -2.27 -19.41
N ALA A 87 -2.95 -1.42 -19.66
CA ALA A 87 -2.66 -0.90 -21.00
C ALA A 87 -2.24 -2.03 -21.98
N LEU A 88 -1.43 -2.99 -21.52
CA LEU A 88 -1.03 -4.15 -22.31
C LEU A 88 -2.23 -5.01 -22.69
N LYS A 89 -3.16 -5.24 -21.76
CA LYS A 89 -4.39 -5.99 -22.01
C LYS A 89 -5.26 -5.31 -23.07
N GLU A 90 -5.44 -4.00 -22.97
CA GLU A 90 -6.19 -3.22 -23.96
C GLU A 90 -5.55 -3.29 -25.36
N ARG A 91 -4.21 -3.27 -25.41
CA ARG A 91 -3.49 -3.41 -26.68
C ARG A 91 -3.68 -4.78 -27.31
N ILE A 92 -3.69 -5.85 -26.51
CA ILE A 92 -3.96 -7.22 -26.98
C ILE A 92 -5.38 -7.30 -27.55
N GLU A 93 -6.39 -6.80 -26.82
CA GLU A 93 -7.79 -6.82 -27.29
C GLU A 93 -7.99 -5.97 -28.56
N SER A 94 -7.23 -4.89 -28.75
CA SER A 94 -7.22 -4.13 -30.01
C SER A 94 -6.66 -4.95 -31.17
N LEU A 95 -5.51 -5.60 -30.95
CA LEU A 95 -4.84 -6.41 -31.97
C LEU A 95 -5.69 -7.63 -32.37
N GLU A 96 -6.34 -8.29 -31.42
CA GLU A 96 -7.25 -9.41 -31.72
C GLU A 96 -8.41 -8.97 -32.62
N ARG A 97 -8.99 -7.79 -32.36
CA ARG A 97 -10.04 -7.21 -33.20
C ARG A 97 -9.54 -6.85 -34.60
N GLU A 98 -8.32 -6.32 -34.72
CA GLU A 98 -7.71 -6.00 -36.02
C GLU A 98 -7.44 -7.28 -36.84
N VAL A 99 -6.91 -8.32 -36.20
CA VAL A 99 -6.67 -9.62 -36.84
C VAL A 99 -7.99 -10.24 -37.32
N ALA A 100 -9.06 -10.17 -36.52
CA ALA A 100 -10.37 -10.67 -36.93
C ALA A 100 -10.89 -9.95 -38.19
N ARG A 101 -10.80 -8.60 -38.24
CA ARG A 101 -11.23 -7.81 -39.40
C ARG A 101 -10.40 -8.10 -40.65
N LEU A 102 -9.09 -8.25 -40.50
CA LEU A 102 -8.20 -8.59 -41.62
C LEU A 102 -8.53 -9.96 -42.18
N ARG A 103 -8.80 -10.96 -41.31
CA ARG A 103 -9.26 -12.29 -41.74
C ARG A 103 -10.56 -12.21 -42.53
N GLU A 104 -11.56 -11.49 -42.03
CA GLU A 104 -12.83 -11.31 -42.75
C GLU A 104 -12.65 -10.60 -44.11
N THR A 105 -11.75 -9.63 -44.17
CA THR A 105 -11.45 -8.90 -45.40
C THR A 105 -10.78 -9.80 -46.43
N ILE A 106 -9.79 -10.59 -46.00
CA ILE A 106 -9.11 -11.58 -46.86
C ILE A 106 -10.11 -12.62 -47.34
N ASP A 107 -10.95 -13.18 -46.46
CA ASP A 107 -11.97 -14.15 -46.83
C ASP A 107 -12.95 -13.61 -47.86
N ARG A 108 -13.33 -12.32 -47.73
CA ARG A 108 -14.19 -11.64 -48.70
C ARG A 108 -13.50 -11.49 -50.06
N MET A 109 -12.26 -11.01 -50.08
CA MET A 109 -11.48 -10.88 -51.32
C MET A 109 -11.26 -12.23 -52.01
N MET A 110 -11.01 -13.29 -51.25
CA MET A 110 -10.86 -14.64 -51.78
C MET A 110 -12.16 -15.16 -52.40
N ARG A 111 -13.32 -14.91 -51.78
CA ARG A 111 -14.63 -15.28 -52.34
C ARG A 111 -14.96 -14.49 -53.61
N GLU A 112 -14.66 -13.20 -53.63
CA GLU A 112 -14.87 -12.34 -54.81
C GLU A 112 -14.01 -12.82 -56.00
N GLN A 113 -12.74 -13.17 -55.77
CA GLN A 113 -11.87 -13.72 -56.81
C GLN A 113 -12.32 -15.09 -57.32
N ALA A 114 -12.81 -15.97 -56.43
CA ALA A 114 -13.37 -17.26 -56.84
C ALA A 114 -14.62 -17.09 -57.71
N SER A 115 -15.51 -16.15 -57.37
CA SER A 115 -16.71 -15.87 -58.16
C SER A 115 -16.42 -15.21 -59.53
N ALA A 116 -15.34 -14.42 -59.63
CA ALA A 116 -14.91 -13.81 -60.88
C ALA A 116 -14.28 -14.82 -61.86
N GLY A 117 -13.65 -15.88 -61.34
CA GLY A 117 -13.06 -16.96 -62.14
C GLY A 117 -14.09 -17.85 -62.86
N ASP A 118 -15.22 -18.15 -62.21
CA ASP A 118 -16.29 -18.98 -62.79
C ASP A 118 -17.08 -18.27 -63.91
N SER A 119 -17.09 -16.93 -63.93
CA SER A 119 -17.79 -16.15 -64.98
C SER A 119 -17.06 -16.11 -66.34
N LYS A 120 -15.84 -16.68 -66.44
CA LYS A 120 -14.98 -16.65 -67.63
C LYS A 120 -14.80 -18.00 -68.34
N SER A 121 -15.47 -19.06 -67.89
CA SER A 121 -15.48 -20.34 -68.62
C SER A 121 -16.77 -20.50 -69.43
N PRO A 122 -16.73 -20.42 -70.77
CA PRO A 122 -17.85 -20.73 -71.66
C PRO A 122 -18.14 -22.23 -71.76
#